data_AF-A0A529XR11-F1
#
_entry.id   AF-A0A529XR11-F1
#
_cell.length_a   1.000
_cell.length_b   1.000
_cell.length_c   1.000
_cell.angle_alpha   90.00
_cell.angle_beta   90.00
_cell.angle_gamma   90.00
#
_symmetry.space_group_name_H-M   'P 1'
#
loop_
_entity.id
_entity.type
_entity.pdbx_description
1 polymer ?
#
loop_
_entity_poly.entity_id
_entity_poly.type
_entity_poly.pdbx_seq_one_letter_code
_entity_poly.pdbx_strand_id
1 'polypeptide(L)'
;MAKLDTITLSVLQAALQQVCDEMDLTFSRAAFSPVIAEANDRSDGIYSAVDGSLIAQGSQGLPVFVGVMQYSTRTVIEMIADGRCLAPEPGDIYIVNDPYLGGTHLMDVRFVMPVYRSGKIFCWLSNTGH
;
A
#
# COMPACT_ATOMS: atom_id res chain seq x y z
N MET A 1 5.16 -1.24 25.90
CA MET A 1 5.36 -0.11 24.96
C MET A 1 5.39 1.17 25.77
N ALA A 2 6.31 2.09 25.48
CA ALA A 2 6.24 3.45 26.04
C ALA A 2 4.95 4.13 25.52
N LYS A 3 4.29 4.91 26.37
CA LYS A 3 3.08 5.65 25.99
C LYS A 3 3.49 6.74 24.99
N LEU A 4 2.99 6.68 23.76
CA LEU A 4 3.18 7.75 22.79
C LEU A 4 2.51 9.02 23.32
N ASP A 5 3.25 10.12 23.43
CA ASP A 5 2.66 11.42 23.70
C ASP A 5 1.99 11.98 22.43
N THR A 6 1.07 12.92 22.63
CA THR A 6 0.25 13.47 21.54
C THR A 6 1.05 14.28 20.54
N ILE A 7 2.15 14.92 20.95
CA ILE A 7 3.00 15.70 20.06
C ILE A 7 3.75 14.74 19.13
N THR A 8 4.40 13.72 19.68
CA THR A 8 5.08 12.68 18.90
C THR A 8 4.12 11.96 17.96
N LEU A 9 2.91 11.62 18.41
CA LEU A 9 1.90 11.00 17.54
C LEU A 9 1.55 11.87 16.34
N SER A 10 1.28 13.16 16.56
CA SER A 10 0.95 14.09 15.48
C SER A 10 2.09 14.28 14.49
N VAL A 11 3.34 14.36 14.98
CA VAL A 11 4.53 14.45 14.12
C VAL A 11 4.69 13.19 13.26
N LEU A 12 4.51 12.01 13.85
CA LEU A 12 4.60 10.74 13.12
C LEU A 12 3.48 10.60 12.09
N GLN A 13 2.25 10.98 12.45
CA GLN A 13 1.12 10.96 11.51
C GLN A 13 1.39 11.86 10.31
N ALA A 14 1.83 13.11 10.55
CA ALA A 14 2.15 14.05 9.47
C ALA A 14 3.30 13.56 8.59
N ALA A 15 4.34 12.97 9.18
CA ALA A 15 5.48 12.42 8.45
C ALA A 15 5.07 11.22 7.56
N LEU A 16 4.27 10.30 8.09
CA LEU A 16 3.78 9.14 7.31
C LEU A 16 2.85 9.57 6.18
N GLN A 17 1.98 10.55 6.43
CA GLN A 17 1.13 11.14 5.41
C GLN A 17 1.95 11.78 4.29
N GLN A 18 2.97 12.57 4.65
CA GLN A 18 3.86 13.22 3.68
C GLN A 18 4.58 12.20 2.79
N VAL A 19 5.03 11.08 3.34
CA VAL A 19 5.63 9.99 2.55
C VAL A 19 4.63 9.46 1.50
N CYS A 20 3.37 9.24 1.89
CA CYS A 20 2.37 8.76 0.95
C CYS A 20 1.99 9.80 -0.11
N ASP A 21 1.95 11.09 0.25
CA ASP A 21 1.72 12.18 -0.71
C ASP A 21 2.88 12.30 -1.72
N GLU A 22 4.12 12.01 -1.31
CA GLU A 22 5.28 11.96 -2.21
C GLU A 22 5.24 10.71 -3.12
N MET A 23 4.75 9.58 -2.61
CA MET A 23 4.48 8.39 -3.44
C MET A 23 3.45 8.71 -4.52
N ASP A 24 2.33 9.35 -4.15
CA ASP A 24 1.28 9.79 -5.07
C ASP A 24 1.85 10.68 -6.20
N LEU A 25 2.61 11.71 -5.82
CA LEU A 25 3.21 12.64 -6.77
C LEU A 25 4.20 11.93 -7.69
N THR A 26 5.00 11.02 -7.15
CA THR A 26 5.97 10.24 -7.92
C THR A 26 5.26 9.33 -8.92
N PHE A 27 4.20 8.63 -8.50
CA PHE A 27 3.44 7.74 -9.36
C PHE A 27 2.75 8.52 -10.50
N SER A 28 2.09 9.64 -10.20
CA SER A 28 1.50 10.51 -11.22
C SER A 28 2.53 10.99 -12.25
N ARG A 29 3.71 11.44 -11.81
CA ARG A 29 4.75 11.98 -12.71
C ARG A 29 5.46 10.91 -13.53
N ALA A 30 5.53 9.69 -13.04
CA ALA A 30 6.11 8.56 -13.75
C ALA A 30 5.15 7.93 -14.76
N ALA A 31 3.83 8.15 -14.60
CA ALA A 31 2.82 7.54 -15.44
C ALA A 31 2.77 8.18 -16.84
N PHE A 32 2.75 7.33 -17.86
CA PHE A 32 2.42 7.74 -19.22
C PHE A 32 0.91 7.82 -19.46
N SER A 33 0.12 7.03 -18.72
CA SER A 33 -1.33 6.98 -18.86
C SER A 33 -2.00 8.24 -18.29
N PRO A 34 -2.82 8.96 -19.05
CA PRO A 34 -3.57 10.11 -18.51
C PRO A 34 -4.60 9.68 -17.45
N VAL A 35 -5.03 8.41 -17.47
CA VAL A 35 -5.92 7.84 -16.44
C VAL A 35 -5.26 7.89 -15.05
N ILE A 36 -3.96 7.64 -14.99
CA ILE A 36 -3.17 7.68 -13.76
C ILE A 36 -2.61 9.09 -13.50
N ALA A 37 -2.05 9.73 -14.52
CA ALA A 37 -1.33 11.00 -14.38
C ALA A 37 -2.27 12.20 -14.15
N GLU A 38 -3.45 12.22 -14.77
CA GLU A 38 -4.36 13.36 -14.77
C GLU A 38 -5.68 13.06 -14.05
N ALA A 39 -6.26 11.87 -14.27
CA ALA A 39 -7.53 11.48 -13.65
C ALA A 39 -7.38 10.87 -12.24
N ASN A 40 -6.14 10.60 -11.81
CA ASN A 40 -5.81 10.03 -10.49
C ASN A 40 -6.50 8.69 -10.18
N ASP A 41 -6.76 7.85 -11.19
CA ASP A 41 -7.23 6.48 -10.98
C ASP A 41 -6.07 5.59 -10.51
N ARG A 42 -5.56 5.93 -9.33
CA ARG A 42 -4.44 5.31 -8.63
C ARG A 42 -4.56 5.57 -7.14
N SER A 43 -3.75 4.88 -6.33
CA SER A 43 -3.53 5.22 -4.92
C SER A 43 -2.28 4.55 -4.40
N ASP A 44 -1.64 5.17 -3.40
CA ASP A 44 -0.43 4.67 -2.74
C ASP A 44 -0.60 4.68 -1.21
N GLY A 45 -0.07 3.68 -0.50
CA GLY A 45 -0.21 3.62 0.95
C GLY A 45 0.78 2.72 1.69
N ILE A 46 0.79 2.88 3.01
CA ILE A 46 1.57 2.13 3.99
C ILE A 46 0.60 1.29 4.82
N TYR A 47 0.91 0.00 4.98
CA TYR A 47 0.07 -0.98 5.64
C TYR A 47 0.84 -1.76 6.71
N SER A 48 0.11 -2.19 7.73
CA SER A 48 0.62 -2.96 8.86
C SER A 48 1.26 -4.28 8.40
N ALA A 49 2.44 -4.59 8.95
CA ALA A 49 3.13 -5.85 8.71
C ALA A 49 2.35 -7.09 9.13
N VAL A 50 1.45 -6.95 10.11
CA VAL A 50 0.78 -8.08 10.77
C VAL A 50 -0.48 -8.49 10.03
N ASP A 51 -1.34 -7.52 9.68
CA ASP A 51 -2.71 -7.76 9.25
C ASP A 51 -3.11 -6.93 8.01
N GLY A 52 -2.16 -6.19 7.43
CA GLY A 52 -2.41 -5.34 6.26
C GLY A 52 -3.34 -4.16 6.52
N SER A 53 -3.65 -3.84 7.78
CA SER A 53 -4.46 -2.67 8.14
C SER A 53 -3.78 -1.38 7.68
N LEU A 54 -4.57 -0.43 7.19
CA LEU A 54 -4.08 0.86 6.69
C LEU A 54 -3.41 1.67 7.81
N ILE A 55 -2.20 2.17 7.55
CA ILE A 55 -1.47 3.09 8.44
C ILE A 55 -1.58 4.53 7.92
N ALA A 56 -1.27 4.75 6.63
CA ALA A 56 -1.36 6.03 5.95
C ALA A 56 -1.58 5.81 4.45
N GLN A 57 -2.26 6.74 3.79
CA GLN A 57 -2.51 6.68 2.34
C GLN A 57 -2.39 8.07 1.74
N GLY A 58 -1.94 8.15 0.49
CA GLY A 58 -1.80 9.40 -0.24
C GLY A 58 -3.14 10.11 -0.41
N SER A 59 -3.10 11.45 -0.32
CA SER A 59 -4.29 12.31 -0.37
C SER A 59 -4.86 12.51 -1.78
N GLN A 60 -4.12 12.17 -2.83
CA GLN A 60 -4.53 12.33 -4.22
C GLN A 60 -5.10 11.04 -4.84
N GLY A 61 -5.04 9.92 -4.12
CA GLY A 61 -5.58 8.66 -4.61
C GLY A 61 -7.11 8.65 -4.75
N LEU A 62 -7.62 7.85 -5.69
CA LEU A 62 -9.07 7.69 -5.87
C LEU A 62 -9.71 7.09 -4.60
N PRO A 63 -10.76 7.69 -4.03
CA PRO A 63 -11.30 7.29 -2.72
C PRO A 63 -11.75 5.83 -2.61
N VAL A 64 -12.13 5.18 -3.71
CA VAL A 64 -12.50 3.75 -3.71
C VAL A 64 -11.35 2.87 -3.21
N PHE A 65 -10.10 3.26 -3.46
CA PHE A 65 -8.91 2.50 -3.11
C PHE A 65 -8.61 2.48 -1.61
N VAL A 66 -9.05 3.50 -0.86
CA VAL A 66 -8.97 3.55 0.62
C VAL A 66 -9.57 2.29 1.25
N GLY A 67 -10.70 1.84 0.70
CA GLY A 67 -11.40 0.66 1.20
C GLY A 67 -10.72 -0.65 0.80
N VAL A 68 -10.35 -0.78 -0.47
CA VAL A 68 -9.97 -2.09 -1.06
C VAL A 68 -8.50 -2.46 -0.89
N MET A 69 -7.58 -1.50 -0.83
CA MET A 69 -6.14 -1.79 -0.79
C MET A 69 -5.69 -2.49 0.49
N GLN A 70 -6.29 -2.15 1.64
CA GLN A 70 -6.03 -2.87 2.89
C GLN A 70 -6.45 -4.34 2.81
N TYR A 71 -7.56 -4.65 2.13
CA TYR A 71 -8.02 -6.02 1.95
C TYR A 71 -7.10 -6.78 0.99
N SER A 72 -6.72 -6.17 -0.13
CA SER A 72 -5.77 -6.78 -1.06
C SER A 72 -4.42 -7.07 -0.39
N THR A 73 -3.91 -6.14 0.42
CA THR A 73 -2.65 -6.33 1.17
C THR A 73 -2.78 -7.43 2.21
N ARG A 74 -3.90 -7.46 2.95
CA ARG A 74 -4.21 -8.53 3.91
C ARG A 74 -4.28 -9.89 3.22
N THR A 75 -4.93 -9.99 2.07
CA THR A 75 -5.02 -11.23 1.30
C THR A 75 -3.64 -11.77 0.93
N VAL A 76 -2.70 -10.90 0.49
CA VAL A 76 -1.32 -11.31 0.22
C VAL A 76 -0.65 -11.86 1.49
N ILE A 77 -0.79 -11.17 2.62
CA ILE A 77 -0.25 -11.63 3.91
C ILE A 77 -0.82 -12.99 4.32
N GLU A 78 -2.13 -13.17 4.20
CA GLU A 78 -2.82 -14.42 4.53
C GLU A 78 -2.39 -15.57 3.61
N MET A 79 -2.26 -15.32 2.31
CA MET A 79 -1.78 -16.31 1.34
C MET A 79 -0.32 -16.71 1.57
N ILE A 80 0.52 -15.80 2.07
CA ILE A 80 1.89 -16.14 2.50
C ILE A 80 1.83 -17.01 3.76
N ALA A 81 1.01 -16.63 4.73
CA ALA A 81 0.90 -17.34 6.01
C ALA A 81 0.35 -18.77 5.85
N ASP A 82 -0.58 -18.99 4.90
CA ASP A 82 -1.16 -20.31 4.61
C ASP A 82 -0.41 -21.13 3.55
N GLY A 83 0.67 -20.57 2.99
CA GLY A 83 1.53 -21.24 2.02
C GLY A 83 1.00 -21.29 0.59
N ARG A 84 -0.10 -20.61 0.26
CA ARG A 84 -0.57 -20.43 -1.12
C ARG A 84 0.31 -19.47 -1.93
N CYS A 85 1.06 -18.61 -1.26
CA CYS A 85 2.03 -17.70 -1.84
C CYS A 85 3.40 -17.90 -1.20
N LEU A 86 4.47 -17.73 -1.97
CA LEU A 86 5.84 -17.82 -1.44
C LEU A 86 6.09 -16.65 -0.49
N ALA A 87 6.84 -16.88 0.58
CA ALA A 87 7.33 -15.80 1.44
C ALA A 87 8.31 -14.91 0.67
N PRO A 88 8.28 -13.58 0.85
CA PRO A 88 9.07 -12.68 0.04
C PRO A 88 10.50 -12.60 0.55
N GLU A 89 11.46 -12.41 -0.34
CA GLU A 89 12.79 -11.90 0.00
C GLU A 89 12.81 -10.36 -0.03
N PRO A 90 13.79 -9.70 0.62
CA PRO A 90 13.93 -8.25 0.52
C PRO A 90 14.06 -7.78 -0.94
N GLY A 91 13.12 -6.94 -1.38
CA GLY A 91 13.07 -6.42 -2.75
C GLY A 91 12.01 -7.09 -3.63
N ASP A 92 11.39 -8.17 -3.19
CA ASP A 92 10.31 -8.82 -3.92
C ASP A 92 9.04 -7.96 -3.94
N ILE A 93 8.25 -8.12 -5.00
CA ILE A 93 6.98 -7.41 -5.20
C ILE A 93 5.93 -8.42 -5.64
N TYR A 94 4.78 -8.42 -4.97
CA TYR A 94 3.60 -9.17 -5.40
C TYR A 94 2.74 -8.31 -6.30
N ILE A 95 2.18 -8.92 -7.34
CA ILE A 95 1.29 -8.25 -8.30
C ILE A 95 -0.09 -8.92 -8.21
N VAL A 96 -1.14 -8.13 -8.04
CA VAL A 96 -2.52 -8.61 -7.92
C VAL A 96 -3.39 -7.90 -8.94
N ASN A 97 -4.00 -8.66 -9.84
CA ASN A 97 -5.04 -8.18 -10.76
C ASN A 97 -6.34 -9.01 -10.71
N ASP A 98 -6.40 -10.06 -9.88
CA ASP A 98 -7.62 -10.83 -9.69
C ASP A 98 -8.68 -9.93 -9.03
N PRO A 99 -9.82 -9.64 -9.69
CA PRO A 99 -10.83 -8.73 -9.16
C PRO A 99 -11.47 -9.24 -7.87
N TYR A 100 -11.51 -10.56 -7.64
CA TYR A 100 -12.07 -11.14 -6.43
C TYR A 100 -11.13 -11.02 -5.22
N LEU A 101 -9.83 -10.88 -5.46
CA LEU A 101 -8.83 -10.68 -4.41
C LEU A 101 -8.46 -9.20 -4.21
N GLY A 102 -8.53 -8.41 -5.29
CA GLY A 102 -8.20 -6.98 -5.31
C GLY A 102 -9.36 -6.04 -4.98
N GLY A 103 -10.62 -6.47 -5.18
CA GLY A 103 -11.82 -5.77 -4.71
C GLY A 103 -12.46 -4.77 -5.67
N THR A 104 -11.99 -4.69 -6.93
CA THR A 104 -12.57 -3.81 -7.97
C THR A 104 -12.74 -4.54 -9.30
N HIS A 105 -11.91 -4.28 -10.30
CA HIS A 105 -11.94 -4.93 -11.61
C HIS A 105 -10.53 -5.19 -12.13
N LEU A 106 -10.41 -6.01 -13.18
CA LEU A 106 -9.15 -6.51 -13.73
C LEU A 106 -8.10 -5.43 -14.07
N MET A 107 -8.55 -4.24 -14.48
CA MET A 107 -7.66 -3.14 -14.87
C MET A 107 -6.94 -2.51 -13.68
N ASP A 108 -7.45 -2.65 -12.46
CA ASP A 108 -6.80 -2.08 -11.27
C ASP A 108 -5.71 -3.04 -10.80
N VAL A 109 -4.51 -2.86 -11.31
CA VAL A 109 -3.35 -3.69 -10.96
C VAL A 109 -2.68 -3.13 -9.72
N ARG A 110 -2.46 -4.00 -8.74
CA ARG A 110 -1.85 -3.66 -7.46
C ARG A 110 -0.47 -4.24 -7.33
N PHE A 111 0.43 -3.49 -6.72
CA PHE A 111 1.75 -3.97 -6.32
C PHE A 111 1.86 -3.90 -4.80
N VAL A 112 2.32 -4.97 -4.18
CA VAL A 112 2.49 -5.08 -2.72
C VAL A 112 3.93 -5.46 -2.42
N MET A 113 4.67 -4.56 -1.77
CA MET A 113 6.09 -4.72 -1.48
C MET A 113 6.34 -4.71 0.04
N PRO A 114 7.04 -5.71 0.61
CA PRO A 114 7.42 -5.71 2.01
C PRO A 114 8.63 -4.81 2.25
N VAL A 115 8.56 -3.99 3.30
CA VAL A 115 9.70 -3.21 3.78
C VAL A 115 10.31 -3.95 4.97
N TYR A 116 11.58 -4.32 4.86
CA TYR A 116 12.29 -5.03 5.92
C TYR A 116 13.02 -4.07 6.87
N ARG A 117 12.97 -4.36 8.17
CA ARG A 117 13.79 -3.74 9.20
C ARG A 117 14.30 -4.81 10.17
N SER A 118 15.61 -4.86 10.38
CA SER A 118 16.25 -5.83 11.28
C SER A 118 15.85 -7.29 10.96
N GLY A 119 15.80 -7.64 9.67
CA GLY A 119 15.51 -9.00 9.20
C GLY A 119 14.03 -9.42 9.30
N LYS A 120 13.11 -8.51 9.59
CA LYS A 120 11.66 -8.78 9.64
C LYS A 120 10.89 -7.76 8.82
N ILE A 121 9.73 -8.16 8.30
CA ILE A 121 8.80 -7.23 7.65
C ILE A 121 8.34 -6.21 8.70
N PHE A 122 8.58 -4.93 8.41
CA PHE A 122 8.27 -3.79 9.26
C PHE A 122 6.93 -3.15 8.87
N CYS A 123 6.68 -3.04 7.58
CA CYS A 123 5.41 -2.64 7.00
C CYS A 123 5.33 -3.15 5.55
N TRP A 124 4.17 -2.97 4.93
CA TRP A 124 3.96 -3.17 3.50
C TRP A 124 3.72 -1.83 2.83
N LEU A 125 4.30 -1.63 1.65
CA LEU A 125 3.90 -0.58 0.73
C LEU A 125 2.98 -1.21 -0.31
N SER A 126 1.86 -0.57 -0.60
CA SER A 126 0.98 -1.00 -1.67
C SER A 126 0.60 0.18 -2.53
N ASN A 127 0.52 -0.05 -3.83
CA ASN A 127 -0.07 0.89 -4.78
C ASN A 127 -1.08 0.18 -5.69
N THR A 128 -1.90 0.97 -6.35
CA THR A 128 -2.86 0.52 -7.36
C THR A 128 -2.94 1.54 -8.46
N GLY A 129 -3.15 1.11 -9.70
CA GLY A 129 -3.42 1.98 -10.83
C GLY A 129 -4.20 1.23 -11.91
N HIS A 130 -5.00 1.99 -12.67
CA HIS A 130 -5.79 1.51 -13.79
C HIS A 130 -5.00 1.43 -15.11
#